data_AF-A0A2G7M080-F1
#
_entry.id   AF-A0A2G7M080-F1
#
_cell.length_a   1.000
_cell.length_b   1.000
_cell.length_c   1.000
_cell.angle_alpha   90.00
_cell.angle_beta   90.00
_cell.angle_gamma   90.00
#
_symmetry.space_group_name_H-M   'P 1'
#
loop_
_entity.id
_entity.type
_entity.pdbx_description
1 polymer ?
#
loop_
_entity_poly.entity_id
_entity_poly.type
_entity_poly.pdbx_seq_one_letter_code
_entity_poly.pdbx_strand_id
1 'polypeptide(L)'
;MKIGDYIVWRYDSSGNQFIDGTLGTNEIPVNGLVGTTSLNNYYWYAIKVDKGLLISDRVRRHTVTWDSMNANKIIEGLPKTFGGVSGIVRSISGGIGYADKDGKLSMKDLGLEAFPIINEWDKYIKNGRLGGKVKLNDDNVWHHLNVFSWTKETPAIGTWTTNAGTSLSATSSMRIVRGYETRSDNRDVAFTLSSSTQNYIGFRPVFEYREV
;
A
#
# COMPACT_ATOMS: atom_id res chain seq x y z
N MET A 1 -7.55 0.14 -20.87
CA MET A 1 -7.98 0.03 -19.46
C MET A 1 -8.66 1.32 -19.06
N LYS A 2 -9.79 1.26 -18.37
CA LYS A 2 -10.54 2.40 -17.82
C LYS A 2 -10.38 2.46 -16.30
N ILE A 3 -10.57 3.63 -15.70
CA ILE A 3 -10.55 3.78 -14.24
C ILE A 3 -11.59 2.84 -13.60
N GLY A 4 -11.17 2.14 -12.55
CA GLY A 4 -11.93 1.13 -11.83
C GLY A 4 -11.96 -0.25 -12.47
N ASP A 5 -11.18 -0.49 -13.53
CA ASP A 5 -10.99 -1.85 -14.05
C ASP A 5 -10.11 -2.66 -13.08
N TYR A 6 -10.53 -3.91 -12.81
CA TYR A 6 -9.74 -4.90 -12.10
C TYR A 6 -8.86 -5.64 -13.11
N ILE A 7 -7.57 -5.66 -12.83
CA ILE A 7 -6.54 -6.15 -13.73
C ILE A 7 -5.79 -7.25 -12.99
N VAL A 8 -5.77 -8.46 -13.54
CA VAL A 8 -5.07 -9.56 -12.88
C VAL A 8 -3.57 -9.35 -12.97
N TRP A 9 -2.89 -9.47 -11.83
CA TRP A 9 -1.44 -9.65 -11.76
C TRP A 9 -1.17 -11.06 -11.27
N ARG A 10 -0.26 -11.77 -11.94
CA ARG A 10 0.08 -13.14 -11.56
C ARG A 10 1.54 -13.47 -11.75
N TYR A 11 1.96 -14.55 -11.10
CA TYR A 11 3.18 -15.27 -11.42
C TYR A 11 2.83 -16.66 -11.96
N ASP A 12 3.47 -17.08 -13.05
CA ASP A 12 3.39 -18.47 -13.49
C ASP A 12 4.19 -19.41 -12.57
N SER A 13 4.18 -20.71 -12.88
CA SER A 13 4.95 -21.73 -12.15
C SER A 13 6.47 -21.49 -12.21
N SER A 14 6.96 -20.78 -13.23
CA SER A 14 8.36 -20.46 -13.47
C SER A 14 8.79 -19.15 -12.82
N GLY A 15 7.87 -18.43 -12.17
CA GLY A 15 8.12 -17.14 -11.51
C GLY A 15 8.13 -15.93 -12.45
N ASN A 16 7.68 -16.10 -13.70
CA ASN A 16 7.49 -14.98 -14.63
C ASN A 16 6.22 -14.21 -14.25
N GLN A 17 6.28 -12.88 -14.37
CA GLN A 17 5.18 -11.99 -13.99
C GLN A 17 4.35 -11.58 -15.20
N PHE A 18 3.03 -11.61 -15.05
CA PHE A 18 2.09 -11.27 -16.10
C PHE A 18 0.99 -10.34 -15.58
N ILE A 19 0.47 -9.54 -16.51
CA ILE A 19 -0.77 -8.79 -16.34
C ILE A 19 -1.81 -9.38 -17.30
N ASP A 20 -2.22 -10.61 -17.02
CA ASP A 20 -3.21 -11.37 -17.79
C ASP A 20 -3.74 -12.54 -16.96
N GLY A 21 -4.99 -12.96 -17.26
CA GLY A 21 -5.61 -14.26 -16.91
C GLY A 21 -5.42 -14.80 -15.47
N THR A 22 -5.96 -15.97 -15.18
CA THR A 22 -5.75 -16.68 -13.89
C THR A 22 -5.22 -18.09 -14.09
N LEU A 23 -4.68 -18.39 -15.28
CA LEU A 23 -4.39 -19.73 -15.81
C LEU A 23 -3.69 -20.66 -14.80
N GLY A 24 -4.46 -21.48 -14.08
CA GLY A 24 -3.97 -22.46 -13.10
C GLY A 24 -3.41 -21.88 -11.79
N THR A 25 -3.55 -20.58 -11.57
CA THR A 25 -2.98 -19.87 -10.41
C THR A 25 -3.98 -19.74 -9.27
N ASN A 26 -3.49 -19.78 -8.03
CA ASN A 26 -4.28 -19.56 -6.83
C ASN A 26 -4.40 -18.07 -6.50
N GLU A 27 -5.54 -17.64 -5.96
CA GLU A 27 -5.65 -16.26 -5.48
C GLU A 27 -4.83 -16.07 -4.20
N ILE A 28 -4.10 -14.96 -4.11
CA ILE A 28 -3.44 -14.54 -2.87
C ILE A 28 -4.53 -14.27 -1.82
N PRO A 29 -4.41 -14.80 -0.58
CA PRO A 29 -5.34 -14.46 0.49
C PRO A 29 -5.46 -12.94 0.69
N VAL A 30 -6.62 -12.47 1.15
CA VAL A 30 -6.89 -11.04 1.38
C VAL A 30 -5.80 -10.36 2.22
N ASN A 31 -5.27 -11.05 3.23
CA ASN A 31 -4.21 -10.54 4.11
C ASN A 31 -2.78 -10.69 3.54
N GLY A 32 -2.64 -11.25 2.34
CA GLY A 32 -1.38 -11.55 1.69
C GLY A 32 -0.79 -12.92 2.04
N LEU A 33 0.30 -13.27 1.38
CA LEU A 33 1.12 -14.45 1.69
C LEU A 33 2.23 -14.12 2.68
N VAL A 34 2.71 -15.13 3.41
CA VAL A 34 3.92 -15.00 4.24
C VAL A 34 5.10 -14.63 3.34
N GLY A 35 5.97 -13.72 3.78
CA GLY A 35 7.07 -13.17 2.99
C GLY A 35 8.03 -14.20 2.37
N THR A 36 8.16 -15.37 2.99
CA THR A 36 8.98 -16.50 2.53
C THR A 36 8.28 -17.41 1.52
N THR A 37 6.96 -17.30 1.36
CA THR A 37 6.19 -18.10 0.42
C THR A 37 6.47 -17.66 -1.02
N SER A 38 6.80 -18.62 -1.89
CA SER A 38 6.94 -18.35 -3.33
C SER A 38 5.65 -17.73 -3.88
N LEU A 39 5.79 -16.70 -4.72
CA LEU A 39 4.65 -16.13 -5.43
C LEU A 39 4.28 -16.94 -6.67
N ASN A 40 5.09 -17.93 -7.06
CA ASN A 40 4.82 -18.75 -8.24
C ASN A 40 3.44 -19.39 -8.12
N ASN A 41 2.73 -19.39 -9.25
CA ASN A 41 1.38 -19.89 -9.34
C ASN A 41 0.34 -19.16 -8.47
N TYR A 42 0.55 -17.87 -8.19
CA TYR A 42 -0.43 -17.01 -7.54
C TYR A 42 -0.84 -15.82 -8.38
N TYR A 43 -2.06 -15.35 -8.18
CA TYR A 43 -2.60 -14.12 -8.74
C TYR A 43 -3.28 -13.24 -7.68
N TRP A 44 -3.44 -11.97 -8.00
CA TRP A 44 -4.26 -11.00 -7.28
C TRP A 44 -4.69 -9.91 -8.24
N TYR A 45 -5.43 -8.91 -7.77
CA TYR A 45 -5.91 -7.82 -8.63
C TYR A 45 -5.15 -6.53 -8.37
N ALA A 46 -4.89 -5.79 -9.43
CA ALA A 46 -4.58 -4.37 -9.37
C ALA A 46 -5.75 -3.59 -9.96
N ILE A 47 -6.00 -2.41 -9.42
CA ILE A 47 -7.08 -1.53 -9.84
C ILE A 47 -6.49 -0.38 -10.63
N LYS A 48 -7.08 -0.10 -11.78
CA LYS A 48 -6.77 1.09 -12.57
C LYS A 48 -7.32 2.33 -11.85
N VAL A 49 -6.46 3.15 -11.26
CA VAL A 49 -6.91 4.30 -10.44
C VAL A 49 -6.78 5.64 -11.15
N ASP A 50 -5.80 5.78 -12.05
CA ASP A 50 -5.52 7.00 -12.80
C ASP A 50 -4.76 6.65 -14.08
N LYS A 51 -4.61 7.58 -15.03
CA LYS A 51 -3.81 7.40 -16.26
C LYS A 51 -2.40 6.96 -15.88
N GLY A 52 -1.93 5.87 -16.49
CA GLY A 52 -0.62 5.27 -16.18
C GLY A 52 -0.44 4.70 -14.78
N LEU A 53 -1.49 4.48 -13.98
CA LEU A 53 -1.35 4.05 -12.58
C LEU A 53 -2.25 2.86 -12.22
N LEU A 54 -1.64 1.76 -11.75
CA LEU A 54 -2.31 0.63 -11.13
C LEU A 54 -1.91 0.52 -9.66
N ILE A 55 -2.87 0.23 -8.79
CA ILE A 55 -2.62 -0.05 -7.36
C ILE A 55 -3.17 -1.42 -7.02
N SER A 56 -2.36 -2.25 -6.35
CA SER A 56 -2.79 -3.55 -5.85
C SER A 56 -4.00 -3.42 -4.92
N ASP A 57 -5.01 -4.24 -5.15
CA ASP A 57 -6.26 -4.31 -4.39
C ASP A 57 -6.03 -4.76 -2.94
N ARG A 58 -4.94 -5.49 -2.68
CA ARG A 58 -4.54 -5.96 -1.35
C ARG A 58 -3.04 -5.86 -1.11
N VAL A 59 -2.64 -6.12 0.14
CA VAL A 59 -1.26 -6.48 0.48
C VAL A 59 -0.95 -7.85 -0.14
N ARG A 60 0.07 -7.93 -1.01
CA ARG A 60 0.41 -9.21 -1.66
C ARG A 60 1.23 -10.14 -0.76
N ARG A 61 2.06 -9.55 0.11
CA ARG A 61 2.92 -10.27 1.06
C ARG A 61 3.02 -9.51 2.38
N HIS A 62 2.89 -10.22 3.48
CA HIS A 62 3.15 -9.73 4.83
C HIS A 62 4.41 -10.38 5.41
N THR A 63 4.79 -10.06 6.65
CA THR A 63 6.03 -10.58 7.27
C THR A 63 7.27 -10.23 6.42
N VAL A 64 7.28 -9.01 5.88
CA VAL A 64 8.39 -8.41 5.13
C VAL A 64 8.79 -7.12 5.81
N THR A 65 10.09 -6.81 5.80
CA THR A 65 10.61 -5.57 6.39
C THR A 65 10.70 -4.49 5.33
N TRP A 66 10.54 -3.24 5.73
CA TRP A 66 10.78 -2.10 4.84
C TRP A 66 12.22 -2.12 4.30
N ASP A 67 13.20 -2.45 5.13
CA ASP A 67 14.61 -2.54 4.74
C ASP A 67 14.84 -3.56 3.62
N SER A 68 14.23 -4.74 3.70
CA SER A 68 14.35 -5.76 2.65
C SER A 68 13.74 -5.31 1.33
N MET A 69 12.61 -4.59 1.38
CA MET A 69 11.96 -4.04 0.20
C MET A 69 12.78 -2.91 -0.41
N ASN A 70 13.40 -2.08 0.43
CA ASN A 70 14.28 -1.01 -0.01
C ASN A 70 15.54 -1.56 -0.69
N ALA A 71 16.16 -2.59 -0.10
CA ALA A 71 17.29 -3.30 -0.71
C ALA A 71 16.93 -3.91 -2.08
N ASN A 72 15.68 -4.38 -2.23
CA ASN A 72 15.12 -4.88 -3.50
C ASN A 72 14.61 -3.76 -4.43
N LYS A 73 14.80 -2.49 -4.06
CA LYS A 73 14.45 -1.29 -4.83
C LYS A 73 12.95 -1.12 -5.10
N ILE A 74 12.07 -1.77 -4.34
CA ILE A 74 10.60 -1.68 -4.53
C ILE A 74 9.93 -0.65 -3.61
N ILE A 75 10.71 0.12 -2.85
CA ILE A 75 10.19 1.29 -2.11
C ILE A 75 9.98 2.45 -3.09
N GLU A 76 11.08 2.97 -3.65
CA GLU A 76 11.06 4.13 -4.56
C GLU A 76 10.76 3.74 -6.00
N GLY A 77 11.25 2.59 -6.46
CA GLY A 77 11.01 2.16 -7.82
C GLY A 77 11.96 1.10 -8.35
N LEU A 78 11.37 0.02 -8.86
CA LEU A 78 12.04 -1.03 -9.60
C LEU A 78 11.47 -1.07 -11.03
N PRO A 79 12.29 -0.76 -12.06
CA PRO A 79 11.87 -0.91 -13.45
C PRO A 79 11.41 -2.34 -13.73
N LYS A 80 10.23 -2.48 -14.33
CA LYS A 80 9.63 -3.76 -14.69
C LYS A 80 8.85 -3.64 -15.99
N THR A 81 8.81 -4.76 -16.72
CA THR A 81 8.00 -4.92 -17.91
C THR A 81 7.05 -6.08 -17.70
N PHE A 82 5.76 -5.84 -17.92
CA PHE A 82 4.72 -6.86 -17.84
C PHE A 82 3.98 -6.92 -19.17
N GLY A 83 3.97 -8.08 -19.83
CA GLY A 83 3.25 -8.25 -21.10
C GLY A 83 3.62 -7.19 -22.16
N GLY A 84 4.89 -6.75 -22.19
CA GLY A 84 5.37 -5.70 -23.10
C GLY A 84 5.16 -4.25 -22.62
N VAL A 85 4.46 -4.03 -21.50
CA VAL A 85 4.27 -2.70 -20.90
C VAL A 85 5.37 -2.44 -19.88
N SER A 86 6.24 -1.47 -20.17
CA SER A 86 7.31 -1.03 -19.26
C SER A 86 6.84 0.05 -18.29
N GLY A 87 7.31 -0.05 -17.05
CA GLY A 87 6.98 0.87 -15.97
C GLY A 87 7.84 0.66 -14.73
N ILE A 88 7.36 1.17 -13.60
CA ILE A 88 8.04 1.16 -12.31
C ILE A 88 7.12 0.53 -11.28
N VAL A 89 7.59 -0.52 -10.61
CA VAL A 89 6.93 -1.07 -9.42
C VAL A 89 7.51 -0.42 -8.18
N ARG A 90 6.64 0.08 -7.30
CA ARG A 90 7.04 0.78 -6.07
C ARG A 90 6.02 0.59 -4.95
N SER A 91 6.34 1.11 -3.77
CA SER A 91 5.36 1.26 -2.68
C SER A 91 4.42 2.44 -2.96
N ILE A 92 3.28 2.48 -2.29
CA ILE A 92 2.36 3.63 -2.33
C ILE A 92 2.87 4.75 -1.42
N SER A 93 2.62 6.01 -1.77
CA SER A 93 2.85 7.12 -0.82
C SER A 93 1.75 7.18 0.24
N GLY A 94 2.18 7.31 1.50
CA GLY A 94 1.30 7.32 2.68
C GLY A 94 1.31 8.62 3.48
N GLY A 95 2.15 9.58 3.11
CA GLY A 95 2.42 10.75 3.95
C GLY A 95 3.39 10.44 5.10
N ILE A 96 3.69 11.45 5.91
CA ILE A 96 4.70 11.43 6.97
C ILE A 96 4.09 11.63 8.36
N GLY A 97 2.78 11.87 8.49
CA GLY A 97 2.16 12.41 9.70
C GLY A 97 0.66 12.47 9.60
N TYR A 98 -0.02 12.85 10.69
CA TYR A 98 -1.42 13.23 10.63
C TYR A 98 -1.56 14.61 9.97
N ALA A 99 -2.66 14.84 9.27
CA ALA A 99 -3.06 16.17 8.84
C ALA A 99 -3.95 16.83 9.90
N ASP A 100 -3.82 18.14 10.06
CA ASP A 100 -4.83 18.97 10.72
C ASP A 100 -5.93 19.41 9.74
N LYS A 101 -6.92 20.13 10.27
CA LYS A 101 -8.06 20.66 9.51
C LYS A 101 -7.68 21.60 8.37
N ASP A 102 -6.49 22.20 8.43
CA ASP A 102 -5.97 23.15 7.45
C ASP A 102 -5.00 22.45 6.46
N GLY A 103 -4.90 21.12 6.52
CA GLY A 103 -4.03 20.31 5.67
C GLY A 103 -2.55 20.41 6.02
N LYS A 104 -2.21 20.81 7.25
CA LYS A 104 -0.82 20.91 7.73
C LYS A 104 -0.47 19.71 8.60
N LEU A 105 0.83 19.54 8.85
CA LEU A 105 1.32 18.47 9.72
C LEU A 105 0.80 18.64 11.15
N SER A 106 0.22 17.59 11.69
CA SER A 106 -0.17 17.45 13.09
C SER A 106 0.58 16.27 13.73
N MET A 107 1.06 16.49 14.94
CA MET A 107 1.60 15.43 15.80
C MET A 107 0.50 14.74 16.63
N LYS A 108 -0.76 15.12 16.44
CA LYS A 108 -1.92 14.49 17.09
C LYS A 108 -2.89 13.99 16.03
N ASP A 109 -3.38 12.77 16.21
CA ASP A 109 -4.47 12.26 15.39
C ASP A 109 -5.76 13.01 15.70
N LEU A 110 -6.26 13.74 14.71
CA LEU A 110 -7.50 14.50 14.78
C LEU A 110 -8.66 13.80 14.05
N GLY A 111 -8.47 12.53 13.66
CA GLY A 111 -9.45 11.75 12.89
C GLY A 111 -9.55 12.18 11.42
N LEU A 112 -8.48 12.75 10.87
CA LEU A 112 -8.43 13.29 9.51
C LEU A 112 -7.57 12.39 8.59
N GLU A 113 -6.90 13.00 7.61
CA GLU A 113 -6.04 12.33 6.62
C GLU A 113 -4.56 12.35 7.05
N ALA A 114 -3.67 11.86 6.20
CA ALA A 114 -2.23 12.02 6.41
C ALA A 114 -1.70 13.30 5.77
N PHE A 115 -0.66 13.88 6.38
CA PHE A 115 0.12 14.96 5.79
C PHE A 115 1.30 14.40 4.99
N PRO A 116 1.62 14.91 3.80
CA PRO A 116 0.84 15.87 3.03
C PRO A 116 -0.42 15.24 2.42
N ILE A 117 -1.49 16.03 2.29
CA ILE A 117 -2.82 15.59 1.82
C ILE A 117 -2.85 15.13 0.34
N ILE A 118 -1.76 15.31 -0.39
CA ILE A 118 -1.62 14.89 -1.78
C ILE A 118 -1.12 13.44 -1.93
N ASN A 119 -0.99 12.70 -0.82
CA ASN A 119 -0.51 11.32 -0.84
C ASN A 119 -1.49 10.38 -1.57
N GLU A 120 -0.96 9.31 -2.14
CA GLU A 120 -1.70 8.38 -2.99
C GLU A 120 -2.70 7.53 -2.20
N TRP A 121 -2.36 7.19 -0.95
CA TRP A 121 -3.26 6.42 -0.09
C TRP A 121 -4.58 7.17 0.13
N ASP A 122 -4.50 8.43 0.57
CA ASP A 122 -5.70 9.24 0.78
C ASP A 122 -6.41 9.51 -0.54
N LYS A 123 -5.68 9.87 -1.61
CA LYS A 123 -6.28 10.17 -2.92
C LYS A 123 -7.03 8.98 -3.53
N TYR A 124 -6.46 7.78 -3.52
CA TYR A 124 -6.98 6.65 -4.30
C TYR A 124 -7.62 5.54 -3.47
N ILE A 125 -7.14 5.28 -2.25
CA ILE A 125 -7.66 4.20 -1.40
C ILE A 125 -8.75 4.74 -0.47
N LYS A 126 -8.45 5.78 0.32
CA LYS A 126 -9.39 6.32 1.30
C LYS A 126 -10.50 7.12 0.63
N ASN A 127 -10.14 8.01 -0.31
CA ASN A 127 -11.09 8.94 -0.94
C ASN A 127 -11.42 8.62 -2.41
N GLY A 128 -10.76 7.63 -3.00
CA GLY A 128 -10.95 7.29 -4.40
C GLY A 128 -12.32 6.68 -4.67
N ARG A 129 -13.05 7.25 -5.64
CA ARG A 129 -14.38 6.74 -6.07
C ARG A 129 -14.34 5.88 -7.34
N LEU A 130 -13.17 5.74 -7.97
CA LEU A 130 -12.97 4.98 -9.22
C LEU A 130 -14.01 5.30 -10.31
N GLY A 131 -14.28 6.60 -10.52
CA GLY A 131 -15.30 7.04 -11.48
C GLY A 131 -16.75 6.82 -11.00
N GLY A 132 -16.97 6.75 -9.69
CA GLY A 132 -18.30 6.52 -9.07
C GLY A 132 -18.66 5.05 -8.86
N LYS A 133 -17.73 4.12 -9.12
CA LYS A 133 -17.97 2.67 -9.03
C LYS A 133 -17.89 2.13 -7.59
N VAL A 134 -17.25 2.86 -6.67
CA VAL A 134 -16.99 2.40 -5.30
C VAL A 134 -17.28 3.51 -4.28
N LYS A 135 -17.56 3.11 -3.03
CA LYS A 135 -17.72 4.05 -1.92
C LYS A 135 -16.34 4.53 -1.43
N LEU A 136 -16.33 5.60 -0.63
CA LEU A 136 -15.13 6.02 0.08
C LEU A 136 -14.69 4.92 1.05
N ASN A 137 -13.38 4.73 1.19
CA ASN A 137 -12.77 3.79 2.12
C ASN A 137 -13.32 2.34 1.97
N ASP A 138 -13.52 1.89 0.73
CA ASP A 138 -14.18 0.61 0.45
C ASP A 138 -13.27 -0.61 0.66
N ASP A 139 -13.45 -1.31 1.77
CA ASP A 139 -12.66 -2.51 2.09
C ASP A 139 -12.95 -3.71 1.18
N ASN A 140 -14.12 -3.76 0.53
CA ASN A 140 -14.41 -4.82 -0.44
C ASN A 140 -13.52 -4.70 -1.69
N VAL A 141 -12.90 -3.54 -1.87
CA VAL A 141 -12.05 -3.19 -3.01
C VAL A 141 -10.58 -3.20 -2.58
N TRP A 142 -10.29 -2.59 -1.42
CA TRP A 142 -8.93 -2.30 -1.02
C TRP A 142 -8.38 -3.17 0.11
N HIS A 143 -9.22 -3.97 0.77
CA HIS A 143 -8.76 -5.00 1.71
C HIS A 143 -7.72 -4.48 2.73
N HIS A 144 -7.97 -3.32 3.32
CA HIS A 144 -7.03 -2.59 4.17
C HIS A 144 -7.52 -2.42 5.60
N LEU A 145 -8.74 -2.87 5.94
CA LEU A 145 -9.27 -2.70 7.30
C LEU A 145 -8.48 -3.45 8.38
N ASN A 146 -7.87 -4.59 8.05
CA ASN A 146 -7.19 -5.46 9.03
C ASN A 146 -5.68 -5.63 8.78
N VAL A 147 -5.13 -4.92 7.81
CA VAL A 147 -3.72 -5.01 7.44
C VAL A 147 -3.16 -3.63 7.11
N PHE A 148 -1.91 -3.43 7.49
CA PHE A 148 -1.11 -2.28 7.12
C PHE A 148 -0.35 -2.55 5.82
N SER A 149 -0.26 -1.52 5.00
CA SER A 149 0.69 -1.46 3.89
C SER A 149 1.88 -0.60 4.29
N TRP A 150 3.09 -1.11 4.06
CA TRP A 150 4.28 -0.27 4.04
C TRP A 150 4.17 0.80 2.96
N THR A 151 4.63 2.00 3.30
CA THR A 151 4.68 3.14 2.39
C THR A 151 6.11 3.62 2.20
N LYS A 152 6.31 4.61 1.32
CA LYS A 152 7.66 5.08 0.99
C LYS A 152 8.28 5.88 2.12
N GLU A 153 7.45 6.52 2.92
CA GLU A 153 7.84 7.65 3.73
C GLU A 153 8.46 7.27 5.09
N THR A 154 9.32 8.17 5.56
CA THR A 154 9.78 8.22 6.96
C THR A 154 8.84 9.14 7.74
N PRO A 155 8.41 8.78 8.96
CA PRO A 155 7.53 9.62 9.75
C PRO A 155 8.20 10.95 10.13
N ALA A 156 7.39 11.98 10.31
CA ALA A 156 7.81 13.21 10.95
C ALA A 156 8.35 12.88 12.36
N ILE A 157 9.62 13.21 12.60
CA ILE A 157 10.30 12.91 13.86
C ILE A 157 9.65 13.75 14.98
N GLY A 158 9.30 13.09 16.07
CA GLY A 158 8.66 13.74 17.21
C GLY A 158 7.76 12.81 18.00
N THR A 159 7.09 13.36 19.00
CA THR A 159 6.11 12.64 19.81
C THR A 159 4.72 12.78 19.19
N TRP A 160 4.19 11.66 18.71
CA TRP A 160 2.86 11.56 18.15
C TRP A 160 1.86 11.18 19.24
N THR A 161 0.68 11.79 19.21
CA THR A 161 -0.47 11.39 20.03
C THR A 161 -1.48 10.70 19.13
N THR A 162 -1.75 9.42 19.36
CA THR A 162 -2.66 8.62 18.55
C THR A 162 -4.13 8.95 18.80
N ASN A 163 -5.04 8.30 18.05
CA ASN A 163 -6.49 8.42 18.25
C ASN A 163 -6.97 7.99 19.65
N ALA A 164 -6.25 7.12 20.34
CA ALA A 164 -6.57 6.74 21.72
C ALA A 164 -5.88 7.62 22.79
N GLY A 165 -5.12 8.64 22.37
CA GLY A 165 -4.36 9.50 23.27
C GLY A 165 -3.00 8.94 23.69
N THR A 166 -2.54 7.84 23.08
CA THR A 166 -1.23 7.24 23.36
C THR A 166 -0.10 8.10 22.79
N SER A 167 0.94 8.35 23.58
CA SER A 167 2.15 9.03 23.11
C SER A 167 3.16 8.04 22.55
N LEU A 168 3.56 8.20 21.29
CA LEU A 168 4.56 7.39 20.59
C LEU A 168 5.69 8.29 20.08
N SER A 169 6.94 7.82 20.15
CA SER A 169 8.10 8.59 19.65
C SER A 169 8.55 8.07 18.30
N ALA A 170 8.36 8.88 17.25
CA ALA A 170 8.83 8.60 15.90
C ALA A 170 10.30 8.99 15.72
N THR A 171 11.09 8.11 15.11
CA THR A 171 12.52 8.32 14.82
C THR A 171 12.82 8.08 13.34
N SER A 172 14.03 8.43 12.90
CA SER A 172 14.49 8.20 11.52
C SER A 172 14.66 6.71 11.15
N SER A 173 14.67 5.81 12.13
CA SER A 173 14.70 4.35 11.90
C SER A 173 13.31 3.74 11.68
N MET A 174 12.25 4.55 11.72
CA MET A 174 10.87 4.10 11.55
C MET A 174 10.33 4.47 10.17
N ARG A 175 9.28 3.78 9.73
CA ARG A 175 8.63 3.98 8.43
C ARG A 175 7.12 3.99 8.59
N ILE A 176 6.47 4.77 7.74
CA ILE A 176 5.02 4.93 7.75
C ILE A 176 4.37 3.66 7.21
N VAL A 177 3.31 3.26 7.90
CA VAL A 177 2.38 2.25 7.45
C VAL A 177 0.98 2.84 7.37
N ARG A 178 0.19 2.38 6.40
CA ARG A 178 -1.16 2.87 6.14
C ARG A 178 -2.20 1.74 6.16
N GLY A 179 -3.40 1.99 6.69
CA GLY A 179 -4.51 1.01 6.80
C GLY A 179 -4.75 0.49 8.22
N TYR A 180 -5.17 -0.78 8.35
CA TYR A 180 -5.57 -1.40 9.60
C TYR A 180 -6.54 -0.55 10.46
N GLU A 181 -7.57 -0.04 9.81
CA GLU A 181 -8.59 0.86 10.35
C GLU A 181 -9.40 0.28 11.53
N THR A 182 -9.45 -1.04 11.67
CA THR A 182 -10.18 -1.72 12.76
C THR A 182 -9.45 -1.68 14.11
N ARG A 183 -8.19 -1.23 14.15
CA ARG A 183 -7.47 -1.07 15.42
C ARG A 183 -8.16 -0.03 16.30
N SER A 184 -8.19 -0.31 17.60
CA SER A 184 -8.62 0.65 18.61
C SER A 184 -7.64 1.81 18.77
N ASP A 185 -6.36 1.59 18.48
CA ASP A 185 -5.29 2.59 18.60
C ASP A 185 -4.27 2.46 17.46
N ASN A 186 -3.72 3.61 17.06
CA ASN A 186 -2.75 3.76 15.98
C ASN A 186 -3.28 3.16 14.67
N ARG A 187 -4.51 3.53 14.29
CA ARG A 187 -5.19 3.08 13.07
C ARG A 187 -4.96 4.05 11.90
N ASP A 188 -5.12 3.56 10.68
CA ASP A 188 -4.81 4.25 9.43
C ASP A 188 -3.35 4.71 9.34
N VAL A 189 -3.00 5.84 9.97
CA VAL A 189 -1.66 6.41 9.91
C VAL A 189 -0.86 5.99 11.13
N ALA A 190 0.11 5.11 10.90
CA ALA A 190 0.98 4.58 11.94
C ALA A 190 2.43 4.50 11.46
N PHE A 191 3.34 4.17 12.38
CA PHE A 191 4.73 3.93 12.07
C PHE A 191 5.30 2.79 12.92
N THR A 192 6.34 2.14 12.40
CA THR A 192 7.11 1.14 13.13
C THR A 192 8.54 1.07 12.59
N LEU A 193 9.47 0.39 13.29
CA LEU A 193 10.85 0.23 12.86
C LEU A 193 10.92 -0.36 11.45
N SER A 194 11.81 0.15 10.59
CA SER A 194 11.98 -0.32 9.21
C SER A 194 12.36 -1.81 9.12
N SER A 195 12.98 -2.33 10.16
CA SER A 195 13.36 -3.74 10.34
C SER A 195 12.23 -4.62 10.89
N SER A 196 11.07 -4.05 11.25
CA SER A 196 9.95 -4.81 11.80
C SER A 196 9.40 -5.80 10.79
N THR A 197 9.07 -6.98 11.26
CA THR A 197 8.33 -7.99 10.50
C THR A 197 7.11 -8.42 11.29
N GLN A 198 5.93 -8.23 10.71
CA GLN A 198 4.65 -8.50 11.36
C GLN A 198 3.72 -9.18 10.37
N ASN A 199 2.83 -10.06 10.85
CA ASN A 199 1.87 -10.78 9.99
C ASN A 199 0.73 -9.88 9.48
N TYR A 200 0.58 -8.67 10.02
CA TYR A 200 -0.41 -7.68 9.62
C TYR A 200 0.21 -6.45 8.93
N ILE A 201 1.50 -6.47 8.58
CA ILE A 201 2.16 -5.39 7.83
C ILE A 201 2.82 -5.98 6.60
N GLY A 202 2.56 -5.39 5.43
CA GLY A 202 3.09 -5.94 4.19
C GLY A 202 3.17 -4.98 3.02
N PHE A 203 3.50 -5.53 1.86
CA PHE A 203 3.71 -4.78 0.63
C PHE A 203 2.45 -4.74 -0.22
N ARG A 204 1.99 -3.52 -0.53
CA ARG A 204 0.96 -3.24 -1.54
C ARG A 204 1.63 -2.58 -2.75
N PRO A 205 1.86 -3.32 -3.84
CA PRO A 205 2.50 -2.77 -5.02
C PRO A 205 1.68 -1.68 -5.70
N VAL A 206 2.39 -0.68 -6.22
CA VAL A 206 1.91 0.28 -7.21
C VAL A 206 2.73 0.08 -8.49
N PHE A 207 2.07 0.13 -9.66
CA PHE A 207 2.73 0.14 -10.95
C PHE A 207 2.43 1.42 -11.72
N GLU A 208 3.47 2.20 -11.95
CA GLU A 208 3.45 3.38 -12.80
C GLU A 208 3.95 3.02 -14.19
N TYR A 209 3.17 3.31 -15.21
CA TYR A 209 3.52 2.99 -16.59
C TYR A 209 3.04 4.07 -17.52
N ARG A 210 3.65 4.14 -18.70
CA ARG A 210 3.21 5.06 -19.73
C ARG A 210 2.08 4.43 -20.53
N GLU A 211 0.92 5.06 -20.51
CA GLU A 211 -0.14 4.77 -21.48
C GLU A 211 0.16 5.53 -22.77
N VAL A 212 0.35 4.77 -23.85
CA VAL A 212 0.47 5.27 -25.23
C VAL A 212 -0.91 5.43 -25.86
#